data_AF-A0A1Z8W0G2-F1
#
_entry.id   AF-A0A1Z8W0G2-F1
#
_cell.length_a   1.000
_cell.length_b   1.000
_cell.length_c   1.000
_cell.angle_alpha   90.00
_cell.angle_beta   90.00
_cell.angle_gamma   90.00
#
_symmetry.space_group_name_H-M   'P 1'
#
loop_
_entity.id
_entity.type
_entity.pdbx_description
1 polymer ?
#
loop_
_entity_poly.entity_id
_entity_poly.type
_entity_poly.pdbx_seq_one_letter_code
_entity_poly.pdbx_strand_id
1 'polypeptide(L)'
;MSKNSKEQVEYWDKILDQYENSIGLPQYNRDALPEKELNQYLSMNRDELEKLVPQDCGQIAYRISQFVFHLQRTINREIARYNWADEEIKITIADDINNYKGYGYIEKSYQAIKHNEKAYALNQIKKYAKQRNDRLSYMANSLKNLSDILVSIQRTKSNPSLS
;
A
#
# COMPACT_ATOMS: atom_id res chain seq x y z
N MET A 1 23.42 18.93 -11.31
CA MET A 1 23.10 18.81 -9.87
C MET A 1 22.45 17.46 -9.65
N SER A 2 23.07 16.57 -8.86
CA SER A 2 22.46 15.29 -8.50
C SER A 2 21.22 15.58 -7.65
N LYS A 3 20.03 15.21 -8.13
CA LYS A 3 18.81 15.24 -7.31
C LYS A 3 19.06 14.48 -6.02
N ASN A 4 18.60 15.01 -4.89
CA ASN A 4 18.69 14.28 -3.62
C ASN A 4 17.77 13.04 -3.67
N SER A 5 18.00 12.03 -2.82
CA SER A 5 17.25 10.76 -2.90
C SER A 5 15.73 10.92 -2.73
N LYS A 6 15.25 11.99 -2.07
CA LYS A 6 13.81 12.28 -1.93
C LYS A 6 13.21 12.83 -3.22
N GLU A 7 13.90 13.78 -3.86
CA GLU A 7 13.49 14.35 -5.16
C GLU A 7 13.43 13.28 -6.26
N GLN A 8 14.29 12.26 -6.17
CA GLN A 8 14.25 11.12 -7.10
C GLN A 8 13.00 10.23 -6.87
N VAL A 9 12.63 9.97 -5.61
CA VAL A 9 11.39 9.24 -5.29
C VAL A 9 10.18 10.01 -5.80
N GLU A 10 10.09 11.30 -5.53
CA GLU A 10 8.98 12.15 -5.98
C GLU A 10 8.87 12.20 -7.52
N TYR A 11 10.02 12.22 -8.20
CA TYR A 11 10.07 12.15 -9.66
C TYR A 11 9.49 10.83 -10.18
N TRP A 12 9.88 9.69 -9.59
CA TRP A 12 9.34 8.39 -9.99
C TRP A 12 7.86 8.24 -9.64
N ASP A 13 7.44 8.66 -8.44
CA ASP A 13 6.03 8.67 -8.05
C ASP A 13 5.18 9.46 -9.06
N LYS A 14 5.66 10.63 -9.52
CA LYS A 14 4.96 11.44 -10.51
C LYS A 14 4.82 10.74 -11.86
N ILE A 15 5.87 10.09 -12.34
CA ILE A 15 5.83 9.33 -13.61
C ILE A 15 4.84 8.17 -13.51
N LEU A 16 4.90 7.42 -12.41
CA LEU A 16 4.00 6.30 -12.17
C LEU A 16 2.55 6.77 -12.04
N ASP A 17 2.30 7.91 -11.39
CA ASP A 17 0.96 8.49 -11.30
C ASP A 17 0.44 8.97 -12.66
N GLN A 18 1.30 9.52 -13.51
CA GLN A 18 0.94 9.90 -14.88
C GLN A 18 0.56 8.67 -15.71
N TYR A 19 1.32 7.58 -15.60
CA TYR A 19 0.98 6.30 -16.21
C TYR A 19 -0.36 5.77 -15.65
N GLU A 20 -0.50 5.78 -14.33
CA GLU A 20 -1.72 5.70 -13.52
C GLU A 20 -2.97 6.21 -14.26
N ASN A 21 -2.93 7.53 -14.48
CA ASN A 21 -4.03 8.28 -15.08
C ASN A 21 -4.19 7.97 -16.58
N SER A 22 -3.10 7.68 -17.31
CA SER A 22 -3.14 7.40 -18.75
C SER A 22 -3.92 6.13 -19.10
N ILE A 23 -3.96 5.15 -18.18
CA ILE A 23 -4.74 3.92 -18.34
C ILE A 23 -6.14 4.01 -17.68
N GLY A 24 -6.54 5.21 -17.27
CA GLY A 24 -7.87 5.47 -16.71
C GLY A 24 -8.04 5.12 -15.24
N LEU A 25 -6.96 4.87 -14.48
CA LEU A 25 -7.08 4.63 -13.05
C LEU A 25 -7.27 5.97 -12.29
N PRO A 26 -8.38 6.16 -11.57
CA PRO A 26 -8.65 7.42 -10.90
C PRO A 26 -7.73 7.61 -9.69
N GLN A 27 -7.36 8.87 -9.42
CA GLN A 27 -6.73 9.25 -8.16
C GLN A 27 -7.66 9.03 -6.98
N TYR A 28 -7.06 8.73 -5.82
CA TYR A 28 -7.83 8.62 -4.60
C TYR A 28 -8.45 9.97 -4.26
N ASN A 29 -9.77 10.01 -4.25
CA ASN A 29 -10.53 11.16 -3.83
C ASN A 29 -10.93 10.98 -2.35
N ARG A 30 -10.33 11.78 -1.46
CA ARG A 30 -10.64 11.78 -0.02
C ARG A 30 -12.09 12.17 0.26
N ASP A 31 -12.65 13.04 -0.56
CA ASP A 31 -14.04 13.50 -0.43
C ASP A 31 -15.01 12.42 -0.91
N ALA A 32 -14.55 11.46 -1.72
CA ALA A 32 -15.39 10.38 -2.21
C ALA A 32 -15.74 9.38 -1.11
N LEU A 33 -14.91 9.18 -0.08
CA LEU A 33 -15.22 8.34 1.08
C LEU A 33 -14.58 8.94 2.35
N PRO A 34 -15.32 9.79 3.07
CA PRO A 34 -14.83 10.44 4.29
C PRO A 34 -14.49 9.43 5.38
N GLU A 35 -13.50 9.76 6.22
CA GLU A 35 -13.05 8.90 7.32
C GLU A 35 -14.17 8.50 8.27
N LYS A 36 -15.09 9.42 8.58
CA LYS A 36 -16.23 9.15 9.47
C LYS A 36 -17.15 8.07 8.91
N GLU A 37 -17.44 8.12 7.60
CA GLU A 37 -18.26 7.13 6.91
C GLU A 37 -17.57 5.77 6.89
N LEU A 38 -16.28 5.74 6.55
CA LEU A 38 -15.48 4.52 6.56
C LEU A 38 -15.43 3.88 7.95
N ASN A 39 -15.13 4.65 8.99
CA ASN A 39 -15.07 4.15 10.36
C ASN A 39 -16.41 3.56 10.79
N GLN A 40 -17.53 4.21 10.44
CA GLN A 40 -18.86 3.67 10.71
C GLN A 40 -19.04 2.29 10.07
N TYR A 41 -18.64 2.12 8.80
CA TYR A 41 -18.76 0.82 8.12
C TYR A 41 -17.86 -0.26 8.71
N LEU A 42 -16.67 0.10 9.19
CA LEU A 42 -15.71 -0.85 9.76
C LEU A 42 -16.00 -1.23 11.21
N SER A 43 -16.78 -0.41 11.93
CA SER A 43 -17.09 -0.61 13.35
C SER A 43 -18.57 -0.90 13.63
N MET A 44 -19.34 -1.29 12.62
CA MET A 44 -20.77 -1.62 12.81
C MET A 44 -20.92 -2.76 13.81
N ASN A 45 -21.82 -2.57 14.78
CA ASN A 45 -22.21 -3.63 15.69
C ASN A 45 -23.31 -4.51 15.08
N ARG A 46 -23.68 -5.58 15.81
CA ARG A 46 -24.70 -6.53 15.37
C ARG A 46 -26.06 -5.88 15.12
N ASP A 47 -26.52 -5.02 16.03
CA ASP A 47 -27.84 -4.39 15.94
C ASP A 47 -27.95 -3.47 14.71
N GLU A 48 -26.85 -2.81 14.35
CA GLU A 48 -26.75 -2.01 13.13
C GLU A 48 -26.82 -2.89 11.89
N LEU A 49 -26.07 -4.01 11.85
CA LEU A 49 -26.09 -4.96 10.73
C LEU A 49 -27.45 -5.62 10.51
N GLU A 50 -28.17 -5.94 11.58
CA GLU A 50 -29.50 -6.55 11.49
C GLU A 50 -30.52 -5.59 10.84
N LYS A 51 -30.40 -4.29 11.10
CA LYS A 51 -31.30 -3.24 10.55
C LYS A 51 -31.06 -2.91 9.08
N LEU A 52 -29.89 -3.25 8.53
CA LEU A 52 -29.59 -2.98 7.12
C LEU A 52 -30.52 -3.75 6.18
N VAL A 53 -31.03 -3.06 5.16
CA VAL A 53 -31.69 -3.73 4.04
C VAL A 53 -30.64 -4.31 3.07
N PRO A 54 -30.98 -5.31 2.23
CA PRO A 54 -30.01 -5.92 1.32
C PRO A 54 -29.25 -4.91 0.45
N GLN A 55 -29.92 -3.85 -0.01
CA GLN A 55 -29.32 -2.81 -0.84
C GLN A 55 -28.21 -2.05 -0.09
N ASP A 56 -28.42 -1.76 1.19
CA ASP A 56 -27.42 -1.07 2.02
C ASP A 56 -26.18 -1.93 2.19
N CYS A 57 -26.34 -3.23 2.47
CA CYS A 57 -25.22 -4.17 2.56
C CYS A 57 -24.37 -4.17 1.28
N GLY A 58 -25.02 -4.16 0.11
CA GLY A 58 -24.34 -4.09 -1.19
C GLY A 58 -23.62 -2.76 -1.42
N GLN A 59 -24.24 -1.64 -1.04
CA GLN A 59 -23.61 -0.32 -1.12
C GLN A 59 -22.38 -0.25 -0.21
N ILE A 60 -22.51 -0.65 1.07
CA ILE A 60 -21.39 -0.64 2.02
C ILE A 60 -20.25 -1.54 1.52
N ALA A 61 -20.55 -2.74 1.03
CA ALA A 61 -19.55 -3.63 0.44
C ALA A 61 -18.81 -2.96 -0.73
N TYR A 62 -19.53 -2.31 -1.63
CA TYR A 62 -18.94 -1.55 -2.73
C TYR A 62 -18.01 -0.44 -2.22
N ARG A 63 -18.43 0.33 -1.20
CA ARG A 63 -17.64 1.42 -0.61
C ARG A 63 -16.37 0.93 0.07
N ILE A 64 -16.45 -0.17 0.83
CA ILE A 64 -15.28 -0.84 1.42
C ILE A 64 -14.35 -1.33 0.30
N SER A 65 -14.89 -1.93 -0.76
CA SER A 65 -14.11 -2.37 -1.92
C SER A 65 -13.39 -1.22 -2.62
N GLN A 66 -14.02 -0.04 -2.76
CA GLN A 66 -13.36 1.17 -3.27
C GLN A 66 -12.18 1.58 -2.38
N PHE A 67 -12.33 1.50 -1.05
CA PHE A 67 -11.25 1.78 -0.12
C PHE A 67 -10.11 0.75 -0.21
N VAL A 68 -10.44 -0.54 -0.35
CA VAL A 68 -9.44 -1.60 -0.58
C VAL A 68 -8.64 -1.33 -1.85
N PHE A 69 -9.28 -0.87 -2.93
CA PHE A 69 -8.59 -0.48 -4.15
C PHE A 69 -7.58 0.65 -3.91
N HIS A 70 -7.94 1.66 -3.10
CA HIS A 70 -7.02 2.72 -2.71
C HIS A 70 -5.82 2.18 -1.89
N LEU A 71 -6.08 1.29 -0.93
CA LEU A 71 -5.03 0.65 -0.15
C LEU A 71 -4.09 -0.16 -1.05
N GLN A 72 -4.63 -0.91 -2.02
CA GLN A 72 -3.82 -1.68 -2.97
C GLN A 72 -2.91 -0.77 -3.79
N ARG A 73 -3.41 0.38 -4.26
CA ARG A 73 -2.56 1.36 -4.97
C ARG A 73 -1.45 1.90 -4.07
N THR A 74 -1.75 2.17 -2.80
CA THR A 74 -0.76 2.61 -1.82
C THR A 74 0.31 1.53 -1.60
N ILE A 75 -0.10 0.27 -1.43
CA ILE A 75 0.82 -0.88 -1.32
C ILE A 75 1.71 -0.97 -2.56
N ASN A 76 1.15 -0.84 -3.76
CA ASN A 76 1.90 -0.90 -5.01
C ASN A 76 2.97 0.20 -5.09
N ARG A 77 2.64 1.43 -4.69
CA ARG A 77 3.62 2.53 -4.60
C ARG A 77 4.75 2.21 -3.64
N GLU A 78 4.44 1.65 -2.46
CA GLU A 78 5.46 1.27 -1.48
C GLU A 78 6.36 0.13 -1.97
N ILE A 79 5.81 -0.84 -2.70
CA ILE A 79 6.59 -1.90 -3.35
C ILE A 79 7.53 -1.30 -4.40
N ALA A 80 7.03 -0.40 -5.26
CA ALA A 80 7.84 0.26 -6.27
C ALA A 80 8.99 1.06 -5.65
N ARG A 81 8.72 1.84 -4.59
CA ARG A 81 9.74 2.59 -3.84
C ARG A 81 10.78 1.68 -3.20
N TYR A 82 10.35 0.57 -2.61
CA TYR A 82 11.23 -0.42 -2.02
C TYR A 82 12.18 -1.02 -3.08
N ASN A 83 11.63 -1.46 -4.21
CA ASN A 83 12.40 -2.08 -5.29
C ASN A 83 13.38 -1.08 -5.91
N TRP A 84 12.93 0.14 -6.20
CA TRP A 84 13.79 1.20 -6.73
C TRP A 84 14.94 1.51 -5.77
N ALA A 85 14.66 1.70 -4.48
CA ALA A 85 15.71 2.01 -3.51
C ALA A 85 16.69 0.84 -3.33
N ASP A 86 16.22 -0.41 -3.39
CA ASP A 86 17.09 -1.59 -3.33
C ASP A 86 18.07 -1.66 -4.50
N GLU A 87 17.60 -1.40 -5.72
CA GLU A 87 18.46 -1.38 -6.92
C GLU A 87 19.45 -0.20 -6.89
N GLU A 88 18.99 1.00 -6.56
CA GLU A 88 19.87 2.18 -6.47
C GLU A 88 20.95 2.04 -5.40
N ILE A 89 20.66 1.35 -4.29
CA ILE A 89 21.67 1.03 -3.27
C ILE A 89 22.76 0.15 -3.88
N LYS A 90 22.39 -0.91 -4.61
CA LYS A 90 23.35 -1.84 -5.24
C LYS A 90 24.27 -1.09 -6.20
N ILE A 91 23.70 -0.23 -7.05
CA ILE A 91 24.46 0.60 -7.99
C ILE A 91 25.39 1.56 -7.22
N THR A 92 24.88 2.22 -6.18
CA THR A 92 25.63 3.24 -5.43
C THR A 92 26.84 2.67 -4.69
N ILE A 93 26.77 1.40 -4.23
CA ILE A 93 27.87 0.76 -3.49
C ILE A 93 28.74 -0.16 -4.36
N ALA A 94 28.40 -0.34 -5.65
CA ALA A 94 29.01 -1.37 -6.49
C ALA A 94 30.55 -1.25 -6.58
N ASP A 95 31.05 -0.03 -6.70
CA ASP A 95 32.49 0.24 -6.85
C ASP A 95 33.24 0.09 -5.52
N ASP A 96 32.58 0.37 -4.40
CA ASP A 96 33.18 0.42 -3.08
C ASP A 96 33.01 -0.87 -2.27
N ILE A 97 32.07 -1.75 -2.65
CA ILE A 97 31.71 -2.93 -1.84
C ILE A 97 32.89 -3.89 -1.62
N ASN A 98 33.80 -3.97 -2.59
CA ASN A 98 34.98 -4.84 -2.50
C ASN A 98 36.06 -4.29 -1.55
N ASN A 99 35.98 -3.02 -1.16
CA ASN A 99 36.89 -2.41 -0.20
C ASN A 99 36.58 -2.83 1.26
N TYR A 100 35.40 -3.40 1.51
CA TYR A 100 34.97 -3.81 2.84
C TYR A 100 35.24 -5.30 3.11
N LYS A 101 35.67 -5.62 4.34
CA LYS A 101 35.93 -6.99 4.80
C LYS A 101 34.62 -7.67 5.19
N GLY A 102 34.46 -8.94 4.88
CA GLY A 102 33.27 -9.73 5.25
C GLY A 102 33.22 -11.05 4.51
N TYR A 103 32.57 -12.05 5.09
CA TYR A 103 32.46 -13.39 4.53
C TYR A 103 31.45 -13.45 3.37
N GLY A 104 30.48 -12.53 3.35
CA GLY A 104 29.44 -12.50 2.32
C GLY A 104 29.07 -11.10 1.86
N TYR A 105 28.36 -11.05 0.73
CA TYR A 105 27.83 -9.82 0.13
C TYR A 105 27.02 -8.97 1.11
N ILE A 106 26.23 -9.60 1.98
CA ILE A 106 25.36 -8.91 2.94
C ILE A 106 26.17 -8.09 3.95
N GLU A 107 27.21 -8.66 4.54
CA GLU A 107 28.05 -7.95 5.52
C GLU A 107 28.83 -6.80 4.89
N LYS A 108 29.36 -7.01 3.69
CA LYS A 108 30.06 -5.96 2.92
C LYS A 108 29.13 -4.84 2.52
N SER A 109 27.93 -5.17 2.04
CA SER A 109 26.93 -4.16 1.64
C SER A 109 26.45 -3.33 2.82
N TYR A 110 26.26 -3.91 4.01
CA TYR A 110 25.91 -3.12 5.20
C TYR A 110 27.00 -2.12 5.59
N GLN A 111 28.27 -2.51 5.48
CA GLN A 111 29.39 -1.58 5.73
C GLN A 111 29.43 -0.47 4.68
N ALA A 112 29.34 -0.82 3.39
CA ALA A 112 29.32 0.17 2.31
C ALA A 112 28.16 1.16 2.45
N ILE A 113 26.95 0.69 2.78
CA ILE A 113 25.78 1.53 3.03
C ILE A 113 26.01 2.46 4.22
N LYS A 114 26.66 1.99 5.29
CA LYS A 114 26.90 2.80 6.49
C LYS A 114 27.89 3.94 6.23
N HIS A 115 28.82 3.76 5.31
CA HIS A 115 29.89 4.71 5.02
C HIS A 115 29.62 5.60 3.80
N ASN A 116 28.52 5.38 3.07
CA ASN A 116 28.11 6.18 1.93
C ASN A 116 26.78 6.91 2.23
N GLU A 117 26.81 8.24 2.31
CA GLU A 117 25.64 9.06 2.69
C GLU A 117 24.43 8.85 1.77
N LYS A 118 24.66 8.74 0.46
CA LYS A 118 23.59 8.50 -0.51
C LYS A 118 22.97 7.12 -0.33
N ALA A 119 23.78 6.08 -0.19
CA ALA A 119 23.32 4.71 0.04
C ALA A 119 22.58 4.59 1.39
N TYR A 120 23.06 5.29 2.42
CA TYR A 120 22.37 5.37 3.71
C TYR A 120 20.98 6.01 3.56
N ALA A 121 20.87 7.14 2.86
CA ALA A 121 19.58 7.81 2.62
C ALA A 121 18.60 6.91 1.84
N LEU A 122 19.07 6.22 0.80
CA LEU A 122 18.27 5.24 0.06
C LEU A 122 17.82 4.07 0.95
N ASN A 123 18.69 3.59 1.85
CA ASN A 123 18.35 2.52 2.78
C ASN A 123 17.26 2.93 3.78
N GLN A 124 17.21 4.21 4.19
CA GLN A 124 16.11 4.71 5.02
C GLN A 124 14.78 4.69 4.26
N ILE A 125 14.79 5.11 2.99
CA ILE A 125 13.61 5.05 2.11
C ILE A 125 13.14 3.60 1.94
N LYS A 126 14.06 2.69 1.63
CA LYS A 126 13.79 1.25 1.50
C LYS A 126 13.12 0.69 2.76
N LYS A 127 13.71 0.94 3.95
CA LYS A 127 13.18 0.46 5.23
C LYS A 127 11.78 0.99 5.50
N TYR A 128 11.58 2.30 5.30
CA TYR A 128 10.29 2.92 5.56
C TYR A 128 9.20 2.42 4.60
N ALA A 129 9.54 2.26 3.31
CA ALA A 129 8.63 1.69 2.32
C ALA A 129 8.23 0.25 2.67
N LYS A 130 9.20 -0.59 3.07
CA LYS A 130 8.93 -1.97 3.51
C LYS A 130 7.98 -2.01 4.71
N GLN A 131 8.24 -1.18 5.74
CA GLN A 131 7.39 -1.13 6.93
C GLN A 131 5.95 -0.71 6.60
N ARG A 132 5.77 0.29 5.72
CA ARG A 132 4.43 0.72 5.30
C ARG A 132 3.70 -0.38 4.53
N ASN A 133 4.37 -1.02 3.57
CA ASN A 133 3.81 -2.15 2.85
C ASN A 133 3.37 -3.29 3.80
N ASP A 134 4.24 -3.68 4.73
CA ASP A 134 3.96 -4.78 5.65
C ASP A 134 2.75 -4.50 6.56
N ARG A 135 2.57 -3.25 7.00
CA ARG A 135 1.40 -2.86 7.78
C ARG A 135 0.11 -2.85 6.97
N LEU A 136 0.18 -2.44 5.70
CA LEU A 136 -1.01 -2.31 4.85
C LEU A 136 -1.46 -3.63 4.22
N SER A 137 -0.53 -4.53 3.87
CA SER A 137 -0.81 -5.76 3.12
C SER A 137 -1.84 -6.66 3.79
N TYR A 138 -1.69 -6.93 5.09
CA TYR A 138 -2.66 -7.73 5.83
C TYR A 138 -4.00 -7.00 6.00
N MET A 139 -3.96 -5.69 6.20
CA MET A 139 -5.16 -4.88 6.40
C MET A 139 -6.03 -4.81 5.14
N ALA A 140 -5.43 -4.68 3.95
CA ALA A 140 -6.15 -4.68 2.69
C ALA A 140 -6.91 -6.01 2.48
N ASN A 141 -6.29 -7.14 2.80
CA ASN A 141 -6.93 -8.46 2.73
C ASN A 141 -8.08 -8.60 3.74
N SER A 142 -7.88 -8.17 4.99
CA SER A 142 -8.94 -8.20 6.00
C SER A 142 -10.16 -7.36 5.60
N LEU A 143 -9.94 -6.18 5.00
CA LEU A 143 -11.02 -5.30 4.55
C LEU A 143 -11.75 -5.86 3.32
N LYS A 144 -11.05 -6.51 2.41
CA LYS A 144 -11.67 -7.25 1.32
C LYS A 144 -12.59 -8.35 1.83
N ASN A 145 -12.12 -9.14 2.79
CA ASN A 145 -12.93 -10.19 3.42
C ASN A 145 -14.19 -9.62 4.09
N LEU A 146 -14.09 -8.46 4.74
CA LEU A 146 -15.25 -7.78 5.33
C LEU A 146 -16.28 -7.38 4.27
N SER A 147 -15.83 -6.86 3.12
CA SER A 147 -16.70 -6.58 1.97
C SER A 147 -17.40 -7.84 1.47
N ASP A 148 -16.68 -8.96 1.34
CA ASP A 148 -17.24 -10.23 0.89
C ASP A 148 -18.28 -10.79 1.86
N ILE A 149 -18.07 -10.60 3.17
CA ILE A 149 -19.05 -10.95 4.21
C ILE A 149 -20.35 -10.14 4.04
N LEU A 150 -20.26 -8.83 3.79
CA LEU A 150 -21.43 -7.98 3.55
C LEU A 150 -22.22 -8.40 2.30
N VAL A 151 -21.52 -8.81 1.24
CA VAL A 151 -22.16 -9.39 0.04
C VAL A 151 -22.87 -10.71 0.37
N SER A 152 -22.29 -11.54 1.24
CA SER A 152 -22.95 -12.77 1.71
C SER A 152 -24.23 -12.45 2.49
N ILE A 153 -24.17 -11.50 3.43
CA ILE A 153 -25.33 -11.03 4.21
C ILE A 153 -26.43 -10.48 3.28
N GLN A 154 -26.05 -9.69 2.27
CA GLN A 154 -26.98 -9.19 1.25
C GLN A 154 -27.75 -10.33 0.57
N ARG A 155 -27.05 -11.39 0.15
CA ARG A 155 -27.66 -12.54 -0.53
C ARG A 155 -28.64 -13.27 0.40
N THR A 156 -28.25 -13.52 1.64
CA THR A 156 -29.12 -14.14 2.64
C THR A 156 -30.39 -13.32 2.90
N LYS A 157 -30.25 -12.00 3.08
CA LYS A 157 -31.40 -11.12 3.30
C LYS A 157 -32.31 -10.98 2.06
N SER A 158 -31.76 -11.15 0.86
CA SER A 158 -32.53 -11.06 -0.39
C SER A 158 -33.35 -12.33 -0.70
N ASN A 159 -32.93 -13.49 -0.17
CA ASN A 159 -33.63 -14.77 -0.32
C ASN A 159 -33.96 -15.38 1.06
N PRO A 160 -35.04 -14.92 1.72
CA PRO A 160 -35.44 -15.41 3.05
C PRO A 160 -35.89 -16.88 3.05
N SER A 161 -36.08 -17.51 1.88
CA SER A 161 -36.57 -18.90 1.75
C SER A 161 -35.51 -19.98 2.01
N LEU A 162 -34.31 -19.61 2.48
CA LEU A 162 -33.19 -20.52 2.78
C LEU A 162 -32.78 -20.53 4.27
N SER A 163 -33.55 -19.87 5.14
CA SER A 163 -33.38 -19.86 6.61
C SER A 163 -34.56 -20.52 7.29
#